data_AF-A0A0C1S9D5-F1
#
_entry.id   AF-A0A0C1S9D5-F1
#
_cell.length_a   1.000
_cell.length_b   1.000
_cell.length_c   1.000
_cell.angle_alpha   90.00
_cell.angle_beta   90.00
_cell.angle_gamma   90.00
#
_symmetry.space_group_name_H-M   'P 1'
#
loop_
_entity.id
_entity.type
_entity.pdbx_description
1 polymer ?
#
loop_
_entity_poly.entity_id
_entity_poly.type
_entity_poly.pdbx_seq_one_letter_code
_entity_poly.pdbx_strand_id
1 'polypeptide(L)' 'MDEFLFKIIACPICTGKLIYSRNRSELFCKKDNMKFPIRENILIFTGDDVVKISRHPEEKD' A
#
# COMPACT_ATOMS: atom_id res chain seq x y z
N MET A 1 -7.48 6.26 -11.70
CA MET A 1 -7.11 4.87 -11.39
C MET A 1 -8.22 4.27 -10.55
N ASP A 2 -8.68 3.06 -10.87
CA ASP A 2 -9.93 2.49 -10.36
C ASP A 2 -9.79 2.02 -8.90
N GLU A 3 -10.50 2.67 -7.97
CA GLU A 3 -10.43 2.38 -6.53
C GLU A 3 -10.86 0.94 -6.19
N PHE A 4 -11.70 0.34 -7.03
CA PHE A 4 -12.18 -1.02 -6.82
C PHE A 4 -11.04 -2.04 -6.91
N LEU A 5 -10.06 -1.80 -7.79
CA LEU A 5 -8.91 -2.69 -7.96
C LEU A 5 -8.07 -2.80 -6.67
N PHE A 6 -7.94 -1.72 -5.89
CA PHE A 6 -7.18 -1.79 -4.63
C PHE A 6 -7.94 -2.49 -3.51
N LYS A 7 -9.28 -2.53 -3.58
CA LYS A 7 -10.11 -3.18 -2.56
C LYS A 7 -9.99 -4.70 -2.55
N ILE A 8 -9.54 -5.30 -3.66
CA ILE A 8 -9.33 -6.76 -3.77
C ILE A 8 -7.92 -7.19 -3.36
N ILE A 9 -6.99 -6.26 -3.15
CA ILE A 9 -5.59 -6.55 -2.85
C ILE A 9 -5.37 -6.60 -1.34
N ALA A 10 -4.87 -7.73 -0.85
CA ALA A 10 -4.51 -7.93 0.55
C ALA A 10 -3.00 -7.78 0.78
N CYS A 11 -2.60 -7.46 2.01
CA CYS A 11 -1.19 -7.46 2.41
C CYS A 11 -0.59 -8.86 2.21
N PRO A 12 0.55 -9.01 1.51
CA PRO A 12 1.16 -10.31 1.27
C PRO A 12 1.76 -10.96 2.54
N ILE A 13 1.89 -10.19 3.63
CA ILE A 13 2.47 -10.64 4.90
C ILE A 13 1.39 -11.14 5.85
N CYS A 14 0.38 -10.31 6.12
CA CYS A 14 -0.63 -10.60 7.14
C CYS A 14 -2.05 -10.85 6.60
N THR A 15 -2.22 -10.84 5.27
CA THR A 15 -3.51 -10.93 4.55
C THR A 15 -4.54 -9.86 4.92
N GLY A 16 -4.12 -8.80 5.62
CA GLY A 16 -4.98 -7.70 6.05
C GLY A 16 -5.25 -6.67 4.95
N LYS A 17 -6.19 -5.77 5.21
CA LYS A 17 -6.55 -4.66 4.31
C LYS A 17 -5.35 -3.74 4.06
N LEU A 18 -5.17 -3.37 2.79
CA LEU A 18 -4.28 -2.29 2.38
C LEU A 18 -5.05 -0.99 2.21
N ILE A 19 -4.44 0.12 2.60
CA ILE A 19 -4.99 1.47 2.43
C ILE A 19 -4.26 2.13 1.27
N TYR A 20 -5.00 2.66 0.31
CA TYR A 20 -4.43 3.37 -0.82
C TYR A 20 -4.26 4.86 -0.51
N SER A 21 -3.06 5.39 -0.68
CA SER A 21 -2.83 6.83 -0.69
C SER A 21 -2.70 7.32 -2.12
N ARG A 22 -3.72 8.03 -2.61
CA ARG A 22 -3.71 8.68 -3.93
C ARG A 22 -2.54 9.63 -4.08
N ASN A 23 -2.28 10.43 -3.04
CA ASN A 23 -1.23 11.46 -3.05
C ASN A 23 0.18 10.89 -3.21
N ARG A 24 0.39 9.63 -2.81
CA ARG A 24 1.71 8.97 -2.84
C ARG A 24 1.79 7.84 -3.86
N SER A 25 0.67 7.42 -4.45
CA SER A 25 0.58 6.22 -5.28
C SER A 25 1.17 4.99 -4.57
N GLU A 26 0.75 4.77 -3.33
CA GLU A 26 1.27 3.73 -2.45
C GLU A 26 0.11 3.02 -1.72
N LEU A 27 0.30 1.75 -1.40
CA LEU A 27 -0.55 0.97 -0.50
C LEU A 27 0.14 0.79 0.86
N PHE A 28 -0.61 0.90 1.95
CA PHE A 28 -0.09 0.80 3.31
C PHE A 28 -0.78 -0.32 4.09
N CYS A 29 0.00 -1.11 4.82
CA CYS A 29 -0.52 -2.04 5.81
C CYS A 29 -0.33 -1.48 7.22
N LYS A 30 -1.43 -1.14 7.91
CA LYS A 30 -1.41 -0.66 9.31
C LYS A 30 -0.80 -1.68 10.27
N LYS A 31 -1.12 -2.97 10.09
CA LYS A 31 -0.70 -4.06 10.99
C LYS A 31 0.81 -4.31 10.93
N ASP A 32 1.35 -4.40 9.71
CA ASP A 32 2.77 -4.71 9.52
C ASP A 32 3.66 -3.47 9.50
N ASN A 33 3.06 -2.27 9.47
CA ASN A 33 3.76 -1.00 9.30
C ASN A 33 4.62 -0.98 8.03
N MET A 34 4.06 -1.44 6.91
CA MET A 34 4.74 -1.54 5.62
C MET A 34 4.04 -0.66 4.58
N LYS A 35 4.81 -0.16 3.62
CA LYS A 35 4.29 0.46 2.41
C LYS A 35 4.75 -0.27 1.15
N PHE A 36 3.89 -0.25 0.13
CA PHE A 36 4.08 -0.91 -1.16
C PHE A 36 3.82 0.11 -2.28
N PRO A 37 4.83 0.51 -3.06
CA PRO A 37 4.68 1.54 -4.08
C PRO A 37 4.01 1.01 -5.34
N ILE A 38 3.37 1.93 -6.07
CA ILE A 38 2.85 1.71 -7.41
C ILE A 38 3.72 2.52 -8.36
N ARG A 39 4.41 1.84 -9.28
CA ARG A 39 5.26 2.44 -10.31
C ARG A 39 4.76 2.00 -11.67
N GLU A 40 4.56 2.93 -12.59
CA GLU A 40 4.09 2.62 -13.95
C GLU A 40 2.78 1.78 -13.96
N ASN A 41 1.89 2.03 -13.00
CA ASN A 41 0.65 1.27 -12.75
C ASN A 41 0.86 -0.20 -12.30
N ILE A 42 2.08 -0.56 -11.88
CA ILE A 42 2.43 -1.87 -11.33
C ILE A 42 2.65 -1.73 -9.83
N LEU A 43 1.94 -2.55 -9.05
CA LEU A 43 2.13 -2.66 -7.61
C LEU A 43 3.35 -3.52 -7.29
N ILE A 44 4.26 -2.99 -6.48
CA ILE A 44 5.51 -3.66 -6.11
C ILE A 44 5.41 -4.21 -4.68
N PHE A 45 5.58 -5.53 -4.53
CA PHE A 45 5.55 -6.24 -3.24
C PHE A 45 6.91 -6.79 -2.79
N THR A 46 7.97 -6.58 -3.58
CA THR A 46 9.30 -7.15 -3.32
C THR A 46 10.40 -6.12 -3.61
N GLY A 47 11.60 -6.39 -3.10
CA GLY A 47 12.78 -5.56 -3.29
C GLY A 47 12.87 -4.36 -2.34
N ASP A 48 13.87 -3.51 -2.58
CA ASP A 48 14.24 -2.39 -1.70
C ASP A 48 13.18 -1.28 -1.63
N ASP A 49 12.24 -1.29 -2.58
CA ASP A 49 11.12 -0.37 -2.65
C ASP A 49 10.05 -0.63 -1.57
N VAL A 50 10.04 -1.82 -0.98
CA VAL A 50 9.11 -2.22 0.07
C VAL A 50 9.72 -1.94 1.43
N VAL A 51 9.21 -0.90 2.10
CA VAL A 51 9.86 -0.39 3.31
C VAL A 51 8.91 -0.34 4.50
N LYS A 52 9.50 -0.54 5.68
CA LYS A 52 8.84 -0.35 6.96
C LYS A 52 8.71 1.14 7.23
N ILE A 53 7.54 1.55 7.71
CA ILE A 53 7.21 2.95 8.00
C ILE A 53 6.96 3.13 9.48
N SER A 54 7.44 4.26 10.02
CA SER A 54 7.18 4.65 11.41
C SER A 54 5.87 5.43 11.58
N ARG A 55 5.30 5.93 10.48
CA ARG A 55 4.06 6.71 10.46
C ARG A 55 3.21 6.32 9.26
N HIS A 56 1.93 6.11 9.50
CA HIS A 56 0.95 5.94 8.44
C HIS A 56 0.48 7.31 7.95
N PRO A 57 0.30 7.50 6.64
CA PRO A 57 -0.40 8.69 6.16
C PRO A 57 -1.81 8.74 6.76
N GLU A 58 -2.27 9.94 7.09
CA GLU A 58 -3.65 10.14 7.50
C GLU A 58 -4.56 9.66 6.35
N GLU A 59 -5.62 8.90 6.69
CA GLU A 59 -6.70 8.53 5.78
C GLU A 59 -7.48 9.80 5.41
N LYS A 60 -6.85 10.71 4.66
CA LYS A 60 -7.51 11.80 3.98
C LYS A 60 -7.72 11.36 2.54
N ASP A 61 -8.86 10.73 2.33
CA ASP A 61 -9.48 10.59 1.01
C ASP A 61 -9.79 11.98 0.41
#